data_AF-A0A9W9Z5L4-F1
#
_entry.id   AF-A0A9W9Z5L4-F1
#
_cell.length_a   1.000
_cell.length_b   1.000
_cell.length_c   1.000
_cell.angle_alpha   90.00
_cell.angle_beta   90.00
_cell.angle_gamma   90.00
#
_symmetry.space_group_name_H-M   'P 1'
#
loop_
_entity.id
_entity.type
_entity.pdbx_description
1 polymer ?
#
loop_
_entity_poly.entity_id
_entity_poly.type
_entity_poly.pdbx_seq_one_letter_code
_entity_poly.pdbx_strand_id
1 'polypeptide(L)'
;MDWSMQYPELLVASYNNNEEAPHEPDGVALIWNMKYQKESPEYIFHCQSGVTSVTFAKFHPNLIVGGTYSGQIVLWDNRSSKRLLYREHRCLPLHTHIQCTV
;
A
#
# COMPACT_ATOMS: atom_id res chain seq x y z
N MET A 1 9.52 -1.32 -1.04
CA MET A 1 9.75 -0.19 -1.97
C MET A 1 9.67 -0.72 -3.39
N ASP A 2 9.13 0.06 -4.32
CA ASP A 2 8.94 -0.35 -5.72
C ASP A 2 9.00 0.86 -6.66
N TRP A 3 9.38 0.64 -7.92
CA TRP A 3 9.48 1.69 -8.94
C TRP A 3 8.33 1.57 -9.95
N SER A 4 7.78 2.70 -10.38
CA SER A 4 6.75 2.66 -11.42
C SER A 4 7.38 2.38 -12.78
N MET A 5 6.84 1.39 -13.51
CA MET A 5 7.30 1.07 -14.87
C MET A 5 6.82 2.09 -15.91
N GLN A 6 5.75 2.82 -15.61
CA GLN A 6 5.17 3.85 -16.50
C GLN A 6 5.82 5.21 -16.27
N TYR A 7 6.19 5.50 -15.02
CA TYR A 7 6.85 6.74 -14.60
C TYR A 7 8.13 6.39 -13.82
N PRO A 8 9.27 6.18 -14.51
CA PRO A 8 10.53 5.76 -13.88
C PRO A 8 11.05 6.73 -12.80
N GLU A 9 10.55 7.97 -12.79
CA GLU A 9 10.86 8.96 -11.77
C GLU A 9 10.11 8.76 -10.46
N LEU A 10 9.04 7.96 -10.44
CA LEU A 10 8.21 7.71 -9.28
C LEU A 10 8.68 6.45 -8.54
N LEU A 11 9.04 6.64 -7.28
CA LEU A 11 9.39 5.60 -6.33
C LEU A 11 8.34 5.55 -5.23
N VAL A 12 7.84 4.37 -4.90
CA VAL A 12 6.97 4.17 -3.73
C VAL A 12 7.73 3.45 -2.62
N ALA A 13 7.63 3.97 -1.40
CA ALA A 13 8.21 3.39 -0.21
C ALA A 13 7.13 3.20 0.86
N SER A 14 7.13 2.03 1.50
CA SER A 14 6.26 1.73 2.64
C SER A 14 7.07 1.78 3.92
N TYR A 15 6.52 2.41 4.94
CA TYR A 15 7.04 2.45 6.29
C TYR A 15 6.11 1.69 7.21
N ASN A 16 6.73 0.91 8.10
CA ASN A 16 6.04 0.23 9.19
C ASN A 16 5.86 1.18 10.38
N ASN A 17 5.18 0.69 11.40
CA ASN A 17 4.92 1.43 12.63
C ASN A 17 6.21 1.94 13.25
N ASN A 18 6.21 3.21 13.66
CA ASN A 18 7.30 3.80 14.40
C ASN A 18 7.05 3.62 15.91
N GLU A 19 7.83 2.77 16.59
CA GLU A 19 7.67 2.52 18.03
C GLU A 19 7.91 3.77 18.88
N GLU A 20 8.67 4.74 18.36
CA GLU A 20 8.98 6.01 19.05
C GLU A 20 7.85 7.06 18.94
N ALA A 21 6.90 6.87 18.02
CA ALA A 21 5.84 7.84 17.73
C ALA A 21 4.45 7.17 17.69
N PRO A 22 3.86 6.82 18.85
CA PRO A 22 2.57 6.10 18.93
C PRO A 22 1.34 6.90 18.45
N HIS A 23 1.50 8.19 18.15
CA HIS A 23 0.44 9.02 17.56
C HIS A 23 0.46 9.01 16.03
N GLU A 24 1.51 8.45 15.41
CA GLU A 24 1.58 8.28 13.97
C GLU A 24 0.75 7.06 13.53
N PRO A 25 0.17 7.09 12.31
CA PRO A 25 -0.59 5.96 11.80
C PRO A 25 0.30 4.73 11.64
N ASP A 26 -0.19 3.56 12.04
CA ASP A 26 0.53 2.27 12.06
C ASP A 26 1.28 1.91 10.78
N GLY A 27 0.86 2.43 9.62
CA GLY A 27 1.55 2.25 8.36
C GLY A 27 1.41 3.45 7.44
N VAL A 28 2.47 3.77 6.71
CA VAL A 28 2.51 4.88 5.75
C VAL A 28 3.11 4.40 4.44
N ALA A 29 2.54 4.84 3.32
CA ALA A 29 3.14 4.70 2.00
C ALA A 29 3.41 6.09 1.42
N LEU A 30 4.65 6.33 1.02
CA LEU A 30 5.13 7.59 0.47
C LEU A 30 5.50 7.40 -1.00
N ILE A 31 5.06 8.31 -1.87
CA ILE A 31 5.57 8.41 -3.23
C ILE A 31 6.58 9.54 -3.31
N TRP A 32 7.73 9.23 -3.88
CA TRP A 32 8.83 10.14 -4.12
C TRP A 32 8.99 10.37 -5.62
N ASN A 33 9.17 11.63 -6.00
CA ASN A 33 9.48 12.02 -7.36
C ASN A 33 10.95 12.41 -7.45
N MET A 34 11.74 11.52 -8.03
CA MET A 34 13.19 11.68 -8.14
C MET A 34 13.61 12.71 -9.19
N LYS A 35 12.69 13.14 -10.07
CA LYS A 35 12.97 14.09 -11.15
C LYS A 35 13.31 15.49 -10.64
N TYR A 36 12.68 15.92 -9.56
CA TYR A 36 12.77 17.29 -9.05
C TYR A 36 13.63 17.44 -7.79
N GLN A 37 14.29 16.38 -7.31
CA GLN A 37 15.12 16.36 -6.10
C GLN A 37 14.47 17.11 -4.92
N LYS A 38 13.19 16.83 -4.65
CA LYS A 38 12.51 17.37 -3.48
C LYS A 38 12.72 16.44 -2.29
N GLU A 39 13.02 17.02 -1.14
CA GLU A 39 13.10 16.29 0.14
C GLU A 39 11.73 15.93 0.72
N SER A 40 10.64 16.47 0.14
CA SER A 40 9.28 16.12 0.55
C SER A 40 8.68 15.07 -0.39
N PRO A 41 7.99 14.04 0.14
CA PRO A 41 7.23 13.12 -0.69
C PRO A 41 6.13 13.87 -1.46
N GLU A 42 5.84 13.45 -2.69
CA GLU A 42 4.79 14.06 -3.52
C GLU A 42 3.40 13.63 -3.01
N TYR A 43 3.28 12.39 -2.56
CA TYR A 43 2.04 11.83 -2.03
C TYR A 43 2.29 11.03 -0.76
N ILE A 44 1.39 11.20 0.21
CA ILE A 44 1.42 10.55 1.52
C ILE A 44 0.11 9.80 1.70
N PHE A 45 0.20 8.48 1.83
CA PHE A 45 -0.93 7.63 2.14
C PHE A 45 -0.74 7.02 3.52
N HIS A 46 -1.71 7.29 4.38
CA HIS A 46 -1.76 6.64 5.68
C HIS A 46 -2.50 5.31 5.57
N CYS A 47 -2.26 4.41 6.52
CA CYS A 47 -2.97 3.17 6.75
C CYS A 47 -3.24 3.00 8.26
N GLN A 48 -4.30 2.28 8.62
CA GLN A 48 -4.58 1.92 10.02
C GLN A 48 -3.79 0.68 10.47
N SER A 49 -2.98 0.09 9.60
CA SER A 49 -2.16 -1.08 9.88
C SER A 49 -0.85 -0.94 9.10
N GLY A 50 0.25 -1.43 9.67
CA GLY A 50 1.57 -1.40 9.04
C GLY A 50 1.54 -1.94 7.62
N VAL A 51 2.09 -1.15 6.68
CA VAL A 51 2.20 -1.55 5.28
C VAL A 51 3.48 -2.35 5.12
N THR A 52 3.35 -3.63 4.78
CA THR A 52 4.49 -4.55 4.65
C THR A 52 5.05 -4.59 3.24
N SER A 53 4.19 -4.35 2.25
CA SER A 53 4.55 -4.35 0.84
C SER A 53 3.74 -3.28 0.10
N VAL A 54 4.33 -2.69 -0.91
CA VAL A 54 3.68 -1.70 -1.77
C VAL A 54 4.22 -1.84 -3.19
N THR A 55 3.35 -1.72 -4.19
CA THR A 55 3.68 -1.85 -5.61
C THR A 55 2.76 -0.98 -6.47
N PHE A 56 3.26 -0.57 -7.64
CA PHE A 56 2.46 0.15 -8.64
C PHE A 56 1.65 -0.81 -9.50
N ALA A 57 0.42 -0.44 -9.85
CA ALA A 57 -0.37 -1.22 -10.79
C ALA A 57 0.18 -1.08 -12.23
N LYS A 58 0.33 -2.21 -12.93
CA LYS A 58 0.89 -2.24 -14.30
C LYS A 58 0.00 -1.57 -15.35
N PHE A 59 -1.33 -1.64 -15.17
CA PHE A 59 -2.32 -1.15 -16.14
C PHE A 59 -2.84 0.25 -15.82
N HIS A 60 -2.72 0.70 -14.57
CA HIS A 60 -3.21 2.00 -14.11
C HIS A 60 -2.10 2.69 -13.31
N PRO A 61 -1.33 3.62 -13.90
CA PRO A 61 -0.14 4.15 -13.26
C PRO A 61 -0.43 5.05 -12.04
N ASN A 62 -1.66 5.50 -11.89
CA ASN A 62 -2.11 6.25 -10.72
C ASN A 62 -2.60 5.34 -9.58
N LEU A 63 -2.72 4.03 -9.81
CA LEU A 63 -3.21 3.09 -8.83
C LEU A 63 -2.03 2.39 -8.13
N ILE A 64 -2.07 2.38 -6.82
CA ILE A 64 -1.05 1.81 -5.95
C ILE A 64 -1.69 0.75 -5.09
N VAL A 65 -1.02 -0.37 -4.96
CA VAL A 65 -1.47 -1.51 -4.20
C VAL A 65 -0.55 -1.71 -3.02
N GLY A 66 -1.11 -1.76 -1.81
CA GLY A 66 -0.39 -2.06 -0.58
C GLY A 66 -0.93 -3.33 0.08
N GLY A 67 -0.03 -4.12 0.65
CA GLY A 67 -0.37 -5.19 1.58
C GLY A 67 -0.14 -4.72 3.01
N THR A 68 -1.12 -4.91 3.88
CA THR A 68 -0.99 -4.61 5.31
C THR A 68 -0.59 -5.86 6.10
N TYR A 69 -0.02 -5.65 7.29
CA TYR A 69 0.30 -6.71 8.23
C TYR A 69 -0.93 -7.54 8.64
N SER A 70 -2.11 -6.93 8.67
CA SER A 70 -3.39 -7.61 8.94
C SER A 70 -3.87 -8.53 7.80
N GLY A 71 -3.13 -8.64 6.70
CA GLY A 71 -3.50 -9.44 5.53
C GLY A 71 -4.59 -8.78 4.67
N GLN A 72 -4.82 -7.47 4.83
CA GLN A 72 -5.74 -6.72 3.99
C GLN A 72 -4.98 -6.10 2.82
N ILE A 73 -5.66 -6.00 1.68
CA ILE A 73 -5.15 -5.31 0.51
C ILE A 73 -5.76 -3.92 0.48
N VAL A 74 -4.93 -2.91 0.31
CA VAL A 74 -5.32 -1.52 0.26
C VAL A 74 -4.96 -0.95 -1.10
N LEU A 75 -5.90 -0.21 -1.68
CA LEU A 75 -5.74 0.44 -2.97
C LEU A 75 -5.76 1.95 -2.75
N TRP A 76 -4.74 2.61 -3.27
CA TRP A 76 -4.64 4.07 -3.26
C TRP A 76 -4.66 4.59 -4.69
N ASP A 77 -5.49 5.60 -4.94
CA ASP A 77 -5.48 6.34 -6.20
C ASP A 77 -4.70 7.64 -5.99
N ASN A 78 -3.72 7.90 -6.85
CA ASN A 78 -2.92 9.11 -6.80
C ASN A 78 -3.71 10.38 -7.17
N ARG A 79 -4.74 10.23 -8.01
CA ARG A 79 -5.59 11.34 -8.47
C ARG A 79 -6.64 11.74 -7.45
N SER A 80 -6.99 10.82 -6.56
CA SER A 80 -7.99 11.01 -5.53
C SER A 80 -7.40 10.50 -4.23
N SER A 81 -7.16 11.38 -3.25
CA SER A 81 -6.71 11.00 -1.89
C SER A 81 -7.72 10.13 -1.10
N LYS A 82 -8.62 9.44 -1.80
CA LYS A 82 -9.54 8.44 -1.27
C LYS A 82 -8.81 7.11 -1.18
N ARG A 83 -8.66 6.63 0.06
CA ARG A 83 -8.27 5.24 0.33
C ARG A 83 -9.42 4.32 -0.08
N LEU A 84 -9.17 3.38 -0.98
CA LEU A 84 -10.08 2.29 -1.29
C LEU A 84 -9.56 1.03 -0.59
N LEU A 85 -10.26 0.59 0.45
CA LEU A 85 -9.92 -0.66 1.13
C LEU A 85 -10.54 -1.82 0.33
N TYR A 86 -9.72 -2.60 -0.37
CA TYR A 86 -10.20 -3.80 -1.03
C TYR A 86 -10.13 -4.96 -0.05
N ARG A 87 -11.29 -5.27 0.53
CA ARG A 87 -11.41 -6.39 1.46
C ARG A 87 -11.72 -7.65 0.65
N GLU A 88 -10.69 -8.39 0.27
CA GLU A 88 -10.85 -9.81 -0.04
C GLU A 88 -11.58 -10.43 1.16
N HIS A 89 -12.69 -11.13 0.91
CA HIS A 89 -13.44 -11.76 2.00
C HIS A 89 -12.46 -12.62 2.80
N ARG A 90 -12.36 -12.35 4.11
CA ARG A 90 -11.79 -13.31 5.05
C ARG A 90 -12.44 -14.65 4.71
N CYS A 91 -11.68 -15.61 4.19
CA CYS A 91 -12.08 -16.99 4.30
C CYS A 91 -12.30 -17.19 5.80
N LEU A 92 -13.57 -17.27 6.20
CA LEU A 92 -13.93 -17.61 7.57
C LEU A 92 -13.12 -18.85 7.93
N PRO A 93 -12.58 -18.97 9.16
CA PRO A 93 -12.14 -20.27 9.63
C PRO A 93 -13.41 -21.11 9.79
N LEU A 94 -13.88 -21.68 8.69
CA LEU A 94 -14.78 -22.79 8.73
C LEU A 94 -13.91 -23.94 9.22
N HIS A 95 -13.95 -24.15 10.52
CA HIS A 95 -13.76 -25.49 11.03
C HIS A 95 -14.59 -26.43 10.16
N THR A 96 -13.93 -27.50 9.72
CA THR A 96 -14.41 -28.65 8.93
C THR A 96 -14.27 -28.57 7.41
N HIS A 97 -13.33 -29.42 6.98
CA HIS A 97 -13.15 -30.04 5.66
C HIS A 97 -12.52 -29.23 4.52
N ILE A 98 -11.24 -29.57 4.32
CA ILE A 98 -10.48 -29.44 3.09
C ILE A 98 -11.26 -30.12 1.96
N GLN A 99 -11.65 -29.35 0.94
CA GLN A 99 -11.63 -29.86 -0.43
C GLN A 99 -11.43 -28.69 -1.40
N CYS A 100 -10.16 -28.37 -1.64
CA CYS A 100 -9.77 -27.76 -2.90
C CYS A 100 -9.95 -28.83 -3.98
N THR A 101 -10.81 -28.60 -4.97
CA THR A 101 -10.70 -29.30 -6.25
C THR A 101 -10.53 -28.26 -7.34
N VAL A 102 -9.55 -28.58 -8.19
CA VAL A 102 -8.96 -27.84 -9.31
C VAL A 102 -9.94 -27.24 -10.31
#